data_AF-A0A559M3E8-F1
#
_entry.id   AF-A0A559M3E8-F1
#
_cell.length_a   1.000
_cell.length_b   1.000
_cell.length_c   1.000
_cell.angle_alpha   90.00
_cell.angle_beta   90.00
_cell.angle_gamma   90.00
#
_symmetry.space_group_name_H-M   'P 1'
#
loop_
_entity.id
_entity.type
_entity.pdbx_description
1 polymer ?
#
loop_
_entity_poly.entity_id
_entity_poly.type
_entity_poly.pdbx_seq_one_letter_code
_entity_poly.pdbx_strand_id
1 'polypeptide(L)'
;MMKSVGFLKTINRINVLLSRAKHGMYLISNADTYAHILMWSKVLSMLKEANAISLDGGCREMCDRPLNECGHCCMANCHSEPLHASSECREPCERALEHCGHPCRKTCGEPCGPCTVTVSNLLLPCGHIKNDVLYCSRPTRNQPHILQLAMQ
;
A
#
# COMPACT_ATOMS: atom_id res chain seq x y z
N MET A 1 30.60 8.45 -14.92
CA MET A 1 30.71 9.30 -16.14
C MET A 1 29.51 10.24 -16.17
N MET A 2 29.71 11.55 -16.04
CA MET A 2 28.62 12.54 -15.95
C MET A 2 28.10 12.81 -17.37
N LYS A 3 26.87 12.38 -17.69
CA LYS A 3 26.32 12.50 -19.05
C LYS A 3 26.20 13.98 -19.41
N SER A 4 26.81 14.36 -20.54
CA SER A 4 26.72 15.72 -21.04
C SER A 4 25.30 16.01 -21.53
N VAL A 5 24.50 16.71 -20.73
CA VAL A 5 23.12 17.12 -21.04
C VAL A 5 22.96 18.21 -22.12
N GLY A 6 23.98 18.42 -22.96
CA GLY A 6 23.92 19.22 -24.19
C GLY A 6 23.11 20.51 -24.09
N PHE A 7 21.98 20.55 -24.82
CA PHE A 7 21.08 21.69 -24.97
C PHE A 7 20.61 22.33 -23.65
N LEU A 8 20.54 21.54 -22.57
CA LEU A 8 19.94 21.92 -21.29
C LEU A 8 20.96 22.37 -20.24
N LYS A 9 22.24 22.54 -20.60
CA LYS A 9 23.30 23.04 -19.71
C LYS A 9 23.33 24.57 -19.56
N THR A 10 22.80 25.29 -20.54
CA THR A 10 22.95 26.75 -20.61
C THR A 10 21.75 27.45 -19.99
N ILE A 11 21.99 28.34 -19.03
CA ILE A 11 20.99 29.18 -18.36
C ILE A 11 20.06 29.87 -19.37
N ASN A 12 20.62 30.53 -20.39
CA ASN A 12 19.83 31.23 -21.40
C ASN A 12 18.85 30.33 -22.13
N ARG A 13 19.23 29.07 -22.39
CA ARG A 13 18.34 28.12 -23.08
C ARG A 13 17.20 27.65 -22.20
N ILE A 14 17.47 27.45 -20.91
CA ILE A 14 16.45 27.07 -19.93
C ILE A 14 15.45 28.24 -19.75
N ASN A 15 15.93 29.48 -19.63
CA ASN A 15 15.05 30.67 -19.54
C ASN A 15 14.16 30.82 -20.78
N VAL A 16 14.74 30.65 -21.97
CA VAL A 16 13.97 30.67 -23.22
C VAL A 16 12.94 29.54 -23.23
N LEU A 17 13.31 28.33 -22.80
CA LEU A 17 12.41 27.18 -22.76
C LEU A 17 11.21 27.42 -21.83
N LEU A 18 11.46 27.91 -20.61
CA LEU A 18 10.43 28.12 -19.59
C LEU A 18 9.50 29.32 -19.88
N SER A 19 9.89 30.23 -20.77
CA SER A 19 9.15 31.49 -21.03
C SER A 19 8.24 31.45 -22.27
N ARG A 20 8.21 30.35 -23.04
CA ARG A 20 7.39 30.31 -24.29
C ARG A 20 5.92 29.94 -24.07
N ALA A 21 5.58 29.33 -22.95
CA ALA A 21 4.23 28.86 -22.67
C ALA A 21 3.35 29.99 -22.12
N LYS A 22 2.15 30.17 -22.68
CA LYS A 22 1.16 31.16 -22.20
C LYS A 22 0.10 30.56 -21.27
N HIS A 23 -0.32 29.33 -21.53
CA HIS A 23 -1.45 28.71 -20.80
C HIS A 23 -1.04 27.55 -19.90
N GLY A 24 -0.06 26.74 -20.32
CA GLY A 24 0.42 25.60 -19.55
C GLY A 24 1.70 25.03 -20.15
N MET A 25 2.50 24.39 -19.30
CA MET A 25 3.79 23.80 -19.65
C MET A 25 3.92 22.44 -18.99
N TYR A 26 4.25 21.41 -19.78
CA TYR A 26 4.60 20.09 -19.29
C TYR A 26 6.09 19.83 -19.55
N LEU A 27 6.81 19.39 -18.51
CA LEU A 27 8.23 19.04 -18.60
C LEU A 27 8.36 17.53 -18.38
N ILE A 28 8.62 16.79 -19.46
CA ILE A 28 8.85 15.35 -19.42
C ILE A 28 10.35 15.11 -19.44
N SER A 29 10.91 14.70 -18.31
CA SER A 29 12.35 14.46 -18.18
C SER A 29 12.66 13.57 -16.99
N ASN A 30 13.85 12.97 -16.97
CA ASN A 30 14.40 12.34 -15.77
C ASN A 30 15.06 13.42 -14.90
N ALA A 31 14.48 13.70 -13.72
CA ALA A 31 14.95 14.78 -12.83
C ALA A 31 16.40 14.58 -12.36
N ASP A 32 16.83 13.33 -12.13
CA ASP A 32 18.20 13.01 -11.69
C ASP A 32 19.25 13.42 -12.73
N THR A 33 18.86 13.41 -14.00
CA THR A 33 19.75 13.75 -15.11
C THR A 33 20.18 15.23 -15.08
N TYR A 34 19.37 16.13 -14.53
CA TYR A 34 19.61 17.58 -14.53
C TYR A 34 19.75 18.19 -13.13
N ALA A 35 19.48 17.40 -12.08
CA ALA A 35 19.53 17.84 -10.68
C ALA A 35 20.88 18.48 -10.27
N HIS A 36 21.98 18.09 -10.93
CA HIS A 36 23.31 18.63 -10.69
C HIS A 36 23.53 20.05 -11.26
N ILE A 37 22.65 20.53 -12.15
CA ILE A 37 22.74 21.88 -12.71
C ILE A 37 22.00 22.86 -11.82
N LEU A 38 22.72 23.88 -11.33
CA LEU A 38 22.28 24.84 -10.33
C LEU A 38 20.96 25.56 -10.64
N MET A 39 20.65 25.78 -11.92
CA MET A 39 19.37 26.38 -12.30
C MET A 39 18.23 25.37 -12.38
N TRP A 40 18.52 24.15 -12.85
CA TRP A 40 17.53 23.06 -12.85
C TRP A 40 17.16 22.63 -11.44
N SER A 41 18.11 22.61 -10.50
CA SER A 41 17.79 22.32 -9.09
C SER A 41 16.80 23.33 -8.52
N LYS A 42 16.95 24.64 -8.82
CA LYS A 42 15.99 25.68 -8.42
C LYS A 42 14.62 25.46 -9.07
N VAL A 43 14.58 25.17 -10.37
CA VAL A 43 13.32 24.90 -11.08
C VAL A 43 12.62 23.67 -10.51
N LEU A 44 13.36 22.60 -10.24
CA LEU A 44 12.82 21.39 -9.60
C LEU A 44 12.32 21.69 -8.19
N SER A 45 13.01 22.52 -7.39
CA SER A 45 12.51 22.93 -6.08
C SER A 45 11.20 23.72 -6.18
N MET A 46 11.11 24.69 -7.09
CA MET A 46 9.87 25.44 -7.32
C MET A 46 8.71 24.52 -7.75
N LEU A 47 8.98 23.54 -8.62
CA LEU A 47 7.98 22.56 -9.02
C LEU A 47 7.58 21.63 -7.86
N LYS A 48 8.51 21.26 -6.96
CA LYS A 48 8.20 20.48 -5.75
C LYS A 48 7.32 21.26 -4.78
N GLU A 49 7.65 22.52 -4.53
CA GLU A 49 6.88 23.41 -3.65
C GLU A 49 5.48 23.69 -4.20
N ALA A 50 5.37 23.91 -5.51
CA ALA A 50 4.08 24.00 -6.20
C ALA A 50 3.39 22.63 -6.32
N ASN A 51 4.01 21.55 -5.83
CA ASN A 51 3.58 20.16 -5.86
C ASN A 51 3.22 19.70 -7.30
N ALA A 52 3.90 20.25 -8.30
CA ALA A 52 3.72 20.08 -9.73
C ALA A 52 4.67 19.00 -10.31
N ILE A 53 5.11 18.06 -9.48
CA ILE A 53 5.94 16.92 -9.90
C ILE A 53 5.17 15.63 -9.64
N SER A 54 4.88 14.90 -10.71
CA SER A 54 4.42 13.52 -10.64
C SER A 54 5.63 12.60 -10.48
N LEU A 55 6.11 12.41 -9.25
CA LEU A 55 7.25 11.53 -8.93
C LEU A 55 6.98 10.08 -9.36
N ASP A 56 5.74 9.63 -9.19
CA ASP A 56 5.33 8.24 -9.41
C ASP A 56 4.60 8.02 -10.75
N GLY A 57 4.59 9.04 -11.61
CA GLY A 57 3.97 8.99 -12.94
C GLY A 57 2.43 9.00 -12.93
N GLY A 58 1.79 9.43 -11.85
CA GLY A 58 0.34 9.64 -11.84
C GLY A 58 -0.10 11.04 -11.42
N CYS A 59 -1.41 11.26 -11.40
CA CYS A 59 -2.03 12.54 -11.07
C CYS A 59 -2.13 12.77 -9.55
N ARG A 60 -2.63 13.94 -9.16
CA ARG A 60 -2.84 14.34 -7.76
C ARG A 60 -4.06 13.73 -7.09
N GLU A 61 -4.89 13.03 -7.86
CA GLU A 61 -6.10 12.40 -7.33
C GLU A 61 -5.75 11.08 -6.62
N MET A 62 -6.59 10.67 -5.68
CA MET A 62 -6.48 9.35 -5.05
C MET A 62 -6.62 8.25 -6.11
N CYS A 63 -5.94 7.12 -5.91
CA CYS A 63 -6.01 6.01 -6.83
C CYS A 63 -7.30 5.19 -6.58
N ASP A 64 -8.29 5.34 -7.45
CA ASP A 64 -9.56 4.60 -7.34
C ASP A 64 -9.49 3.15 -7.84
N ARG A 65 -8.29 2.60 -8.07
CA ARG A 65 -8.12 1.22 -8.55
C ARG A 65 -8.01 0.24 -7.38
N PRO A 66 -8.70 -0.90 -7.43
CA PRO A 66 -8.57 -1.94 -6.42
C PRO A 66 -7.25 -2.71 -6.57
N LEU A 67 -6.66 -3.11 -5.44
CA LEU A 67 -5.47 -3.95 -5.40
C LEU A 67 -5.82 -5.39 -5.78
N ASN A 68 -5.03 -6.00 -6.67
CA ASN A 68 -5.34 -7.33 -7.24
C ASN A 68 -5.45 -8.45 -6.19
N GLU A 69 -4.63 -8.41 -5.13
CA GLU A 69 -4.56 -9.49 -4.13
C GLU A 69 -5.74 -9.48 -3.14
N CYS A 70 -6.46 -8.37 -2.98
CA CYS A 70 -7.50 -8.24 -1.95
C CYS A 70 -8.77 -7.50 -2.39
N GLY A 71 -8.74 -6.77 -3.49
CA GLY A 71 -9.86 -5.96 -3.98
C GLY A 71 -10.05 -4.62 -3.25
N HIS A 72 -9.28 -4.31 -2.21
CA HIS A 72 -9.35 -3.02 -1.51
C HIS A 72 -8.85 -1.87 -2.40
N CYS A 73 -9.44 -0.68 -2.22
CA CYS A 73 -9.02 0.52 -2.93
C CYS A 73 -7.59 0.93 -2.55
N CYS A 74 -6.79 1.34 -3.53
CA CYS A 74 -5.44 1.81 -3.28
C CYS A 74 -5.46 3.17 -2.57
N MET A 75 -4.87 3.25 -1.38
CA MET A 75 -4.83 4.48 -0.58
C MET A 75 -3.71 5.47 -1.00
N ALA A 76 -2.97 5.16 -2.06
CA ALA A 76 -1.96 6.07 -2.61
C ALA A 76 -2.60 7.03 -3.62
N ASN A 77 -1.93 8.15 -3.88
CA ASN A 77 -2.26 8.98 -5.03
C ASN A 77 -2.07 8.18 -6.33
N CYS A 78 -2.70 8.63 -7.40
CA CYS A 78 -2.52 8.02 -8.71
C CYS A 78 -1.03 7.92 -9.04
N HIS A 79 -0.63 6.73 -9.45
CA HIS A 79 0.74 6.38 -9.81
C HIS A 79 0.74 5.37 -10.96
N SER A 80 1.94 5.10 -11.45
CA SER A 80 2.17 4.13 -12.53
C SER A 80 1.76 2.70 -12.11
N GLU A 81 1.44 1.87 -13.11
CA GLU A 81 1.02 0.47 -12.91
C GLU A 81 2.05 -0.40 -12.17
N PRO A 82 3.38 -0.28 -12.40
CA PRO A 82 4.36 -1.06 -11.64
C PRO A 82 4.33 -0.75 -10.13
N LEU A 83 4.10 0.51 -9.77
CA LEU A 83 3.97 0.92 -8.37
C LEU A 83 2.65 0.44 -7.77
N HIS A 84 1.60 0.31 -8.59
CA HIS A 84 0.33 -0.28 -8.17
C HIS A 84 0.46 -1.76 -7.85
N ALA A 85 1.17 -2.50 -8.69
CA ALA A 85 1.41 -3.93 -8.47
C ALA A 85 2.19 -4.18 -7.16
N SER A 86 3.07 -3.26 -6.75
CA SER A 86 3.84 -3.34 -5.50
C SER A 86 3.18 -2.66 -4.30
N SER A 87 1.97 -2.11 -4.44
CA SER A 87 1.33 -1.37 -3.36
C SER A 87 0.72 -2.32 -2.32
N GLU A 88 1.17 -2.20 -1.07
CA GLU A 88 0.68 -3.03 0.03
C GLU A 88 -0.62 -2.47 0.61
N CYS A 89 -1.60 -3.36 0.83
CA CYS A 89 -2.87 -2.97 1.44
C CYS A 89 -2.71 -2.76 2.96
N ARG A 90 -3.16 -1.61 3.46
CA ARG A 90 -3.15 -1.28 4.90
C ARG A 90 -4.54 -1.30 5.54
N GLU A 91 -5.56 -1.69 4.77
CA GLU A 91 -6.92 -1.90 5.30
C GLU A 91 -6.99 -3.12 6.22
N PRO A 92 -7.97 -3.17 7.13
CA PRO A 92 -8.22 -4.35 7.95
C PRO A 92 -8.50 -5.57 7.06
N CYS A 93 -7.96 -6.72 7.45
CA CYS A 93 -8.16 -7.95 6.71
C CYS A 93 -9.57 -8.50 6.91
N GLU A 94 -10.39 -8.53 5.87
CA GLU A 94 -11.74 -9.13 5.91
C GLU A 94 -11.72 -10.66 5.68
N ARG A 95 -10.54 -11.27 5.50
CA ARG A 95 -10.42 -12.72 5.28
C ARG A 95 -10.74 -13.52 6.55
N ALA A 96 -11.45 -14.64 6.39
CA ALA A 96 -11.61 -15.64 7.43
C ALA A 96 -10.43 -16.64 7.42
N LEU A 97 -9.94 -17.03 8.60
CA LEU A 97 -8.86 -18.00 8.75
C LEU A 97 -9.33 -19.40 8.32
N GLU A 98 -8.70 -19.99 7.30
CA GLU A 98 -9.13 -21.28 6.71
C GLU A 98 -9.33 -22.42 7.71
N HIS A 99 -8.55 -22.44 8.80
CA HIS A 99 -8.57 -23.54 9.76
C HIS A 99 -9.67 -23.46 10.83
N CYS A 100 -10.29 -22.30 11.03
CA CYS A 100 -11.29 -22.11 12.08
C CYS A 100 -12.46 -21.21 11.69
N GLY A 101 -12.41 -20.57 10.52
CA GLY A 101 -13.44 -19.65 10.04
C GLY A 101 -13.50 -18.30 10.78
N HIS A 102 -12.62 -18.04 11.75
CA HIS A 102 -12.62 -16.77 12.48
C HIS A 102 -12.10 -15.60 11.63
N PRO A 103 -12.62 -14.38 11.83
CA PRO A 103 -12.15 -13.20 11.11
C PRO A 103 -10.69 -12.89 11.47
N CYS A 104 -9.88 -12.58 10.46
CA CYS A 104 -8.52 -12.12 10.66
C CYS A 104 -8.53 -10.72 11.27
N ARG A 105 -7.65 -10.46 12.25
CA ARG A 105 -7.49 -9.14 12.88
C ARG A 105 -6.21 -8.41 12.47
N LYS A 106 -5.55 -8.91 11.42
CA LYS A 106 -4.32 -8.30 10.87
C LYS A 106 -4.66 -7.31 9.75
N THR A 107 -3.65 -6.62 9.26
CA THR A 107 -3.72 -5.84 8.03
C THR A 107 -3.79 -6.76 6.82
N CYS A 108 -4.49 -6.33 5.76
CA CYS A 108 -4.72 -7.17 4.59
C CYS A 108 -3.44 -7.49 3.81
N GLY A 109 -2.48 -6.56 3.76
CA GLY A 109 -1.19 -6.74 3.09
C GLY A 109 -0.30 -7.79 3.75
N GLU A 110 -0.59 -8.19 4.99
CA GLU A 110 0.16 -9.24 5.68
C GLU A 110 -0.47 -10.63 5.50
N PRO A 111 0.34 -11.71 5.49
CA PRO A 111 -0.19 -13.06 5.53
C PRO A 111 -0.94 -13.32 6.85
N CYS A 112 -2.10 -13.96 6.73
CA CYS A 112 -2.90 -14.35 7.88
C CYS A 112 -2.12 -15.34 8.76
N GLY A 113 -2.01 -15.03 10.05
CA GLY A 113 -1.27 -15.84 11.02
C GLY A 113 -2.15 -16.85 11.77
N PRO A 114 -1.65 -17.46 12.86
CA PRO A 114 -2.46 -18.31 13.72
C PRO A 114 -3.63 -17.51 14.33
N CYS A 115 -4.71 -18.21 14.65
CA CYS A 115 -5.88 -17.59 15.26
C CYS A 115 -5.55 -17.09 16.67
N THR A 116 -5.84 -15.82 16.93
CA THR A 116 -5.67 -15.17 18.24
C THR A 116 -6.96 -15.12 19.05
N VAL A 117 -8.06 -15.69 18.52
CA VAL A 117 -9.32 -15.82 19.26
C VAL A 117 -9.09 -16.75 20.44
N THR A 118 -9.45 -16.28 21.63
CA THR A 118 -9.41 -17.06 22.85
C THR A 118 -10.74 -17.78 23.08
N VAL A 119 -10.66 -19.05 23.45
CA VAL A 119 -11.80 -19.89 23.83
C VAL A 119 -11.58 -20.39 25.25
N SER A 120 -12.67 -20.47 26.02
CA SER A 120 -12.70 -20.96 27.40
C SER A 120 -13.83 -21.97 27.58
N ASN A 121 -13.81 -22.69 28.70
CA ASN A 121 -14.84 -23.70 29.06
C ASN A 121 -14.95 -24.85 28.03
N LEU A 122 -13.81 -25.30 27.49
CA LEU A 122 -13.83 -26.41 26.52
C LEU A 122 -14.14 -27.72 27.24
N LEU A 123 -15.22 -28.39 26.81
CA LEU A 123 -15.48 -29.78 27.15
C LEU A 123 -14.58 -30.67 26.30
N LEU A 124 -13.60 -31.30 26.94
CA LEU A 124 -12.67 -32.21 26.30
C LEU A 124 -13.37 -33.55 25.99
N PRO A 125 -12.89 -34.34 25.01
CA PRO A 125 -13.42 -35.67 24.73
C PRO A 125 -13.36 -36.64 25.93
N CYS A 126 -12.53 -36.34 26.93
CA CYS A 126 -12.45 -37.08 28.19
C CYS A 126 -13.51 -36.66 29.23
N GLY A 127 -14.42 -35.74 28.91
CA GLY A 127 -15.51 -35.29 29.79
C GLY A 127 -15.13 -34.18 30.79
N HIS A 128 -13.87 -33.76 30.83
CA HIS A 128 -13.43 -32.65 31.68
C HIS A 128 -13.63 -31.29 31.01
N ILE A 129 -13.93 -30.27 31.82
CA ILE A 129 -14.02 -28.87 31.37
C ILE A 129 -12.69 -28.19 31.69
N LYS A 130 -12.06 -27.60 30.68
CA LYS A 130 -10.87 -26.77 30.87
C LYS A 130 -11.28 -25.29 30.90
N ASN A 131 -11.18 -24.69 32.08
CA ASN A 131 -11.50 -23.28 32.33
C ASN A 131 -10.34 -22.32 31.98
N ASP A 132 -9.24 -22.83 31.44
CA ASP A 132 -8.15 -21.99 30.96
C ASP A 132 -8.53 -21.24 29.68
N VAL A 133 -7.99 -20.02 29.56
CA VAL A 133 -8.04 -19.24 28.32
C VAL A 133 -7.05 -19.86 27.35
N LEU A 134 -7.56 -20.51 26.31
CA LEU A 134 -6.74 -21.13 25.26
C LEU A 134 -6.91 -20.37 23.95
N TYR A 135 -5.84 -20.21 23.19
CA TYR A 135 -5.95 -19.74 21.81
C TYR A 135 -6.56 -20.83 20.94
N CYS A 136 -7.38 -20.43 19.96
CA CYS A 136 -7.95 -21.31 18.95
C CYS A 136 -6.81 -22.05 18.23
N SER A 137 -6.56 -23.28 18.66
CA SER A 137 -5.47 -24.13 18.22
C SER A 137 -6.12 -25.32 17.53
N ARG A 138 -5.81 -25.50 16.24
CA ARG A 138 -6.19 -26.60 15.32
C ARG A 138 -7.13 -27.67 15.94
N PRO A 139 -8.38 -27.82 15.47
CA PRO A 139 -9.23 -28.91 15.93
C PRO A 139 -8.64 -30.24 15.43
N THR A 140 -8.38 -31.17 16.33
CA THR A 140 -7.97 -32.53 16.00
C THR A 140 -9.11 -33.25 15.32
N ARG A 141 -9.17 -33.17 13.98
CA ARG A 141 -9.80 -34.06 12.98
C ARG A 141 -11.20 -34.66 13.23
N ASN A 142 -11.92 -34.34 14.31
CA ASN A 142 -13.16 -35.06 14.63
C ASN A 142 -14.11 -34.35 15.62
N GLN A 143 -14.44 -33.07 15.42
CA GLN A 143 -15.67 -32.52 16.01
C GLN A 143 -16.23 -31.36 15.18
N PRO A 144 -17.54 -31.36 14.87
CA PRO A 144 -18.20 -30.23 14.23
C PRO A 144 -18.22 -29.04 15.20
N HIS A 145 -18.32 -27.84 14.65
CA HIS A 145 -18.57 -26.57 15.35
C HIS A 145 -19.17 -26.75 16.76
N ILE A 146 -18.40 -26.49 17.81
CA ILE A 146 -18.98 -26.11 19.11
C ILE A 146 -19.30 -24.62 19.02
N LEU A 147 -20.23 -24.31 18.11
CA LEU A 147 -21.14 -23.17 18.22
C LEU A 147 -22.47 -23.77 18.63
N GLN A 148 -22.65 -24.10 19.90
CA GLN A 148 -23.93 -23.92 20.58
C GLN A 148 -23.77 -24.17 22.09
N LEU A 149 -24.42 -23.33 22.88
CA LEU A 149 -24.78 -23.50 24.30
C LEU A 149 -23.87 -22.85 25.35
N ALA A 150 -24.07 -21.54 25.51
CA ALA A 150 -24.51 -20.94 26.77
C ALA A 150 -25.27 -19.65 26.42
N MET A 151 -26.49 -19.75 25.88
CA MET A 151 -27.77 -19.54 26.58
C MET A 151 -27.93 -18.15 27.22
N GLN A 152 -28.51 -17.20 26.48
CA GLN A 152 -29.78 -16.49 26.77
C GLN A 152 -29.95 -15.30 25.83
#